data_AF-A0A7Y2KL17-F1
#
_entry.id   AF-A0A7Y2KL17-F1
#
_cell.length_a   1.000
_cell.length_b   1.000
_cell.length_c   1.000
_cell.angle_alpha   90.00
_cell.angle_beta   90.00
_cell.angle_gamma   90.00
#
_symmetry.space_group_name_H-M   'P 1'
#
loop_
_entity.id
_entity.type
_entity.pdbx_description
1 polymer ?
#
loop_
_entity_poly.entity_id
_entity_poly.type
_entity_poly.pdbx_seq_one_letter_code
_entity_poly.pdbx_strand_id
1 'polypeptide(L)'
;MDIHLAIASVQADAARIARYTDRRDRFLDALDWSALDEQTAREAAMLDDLLAGDLADAALYILWLEERLASGETDVPGVLRFYPHPRPWHAEWISLH
;
A
#
# COMPACT_ATOMS: atom_id res chain seq x y z
N MET A 1 -3.33 14.06 15.76
CA MET A 1 -4.33 13.57 14.78
C MET A 1 -5.08 12.49 15.49
N ASP A 2 -6.41 12.59 15.53
CA ASP A 2 -7.26 11.66 16.26
C ASP A 2 -6.98 10.21 15.85
N ILE A 3 -6.83 9.33 16.84
CA ILE A 3 -6.39 7.95 16.62
C ILE A 3 -7.47 7.11 15.91
N HIS A 4 -8.77 7.40 16.09
CA HIS A 4 -9.82 6.75 15.33
C HIS A 4 -9.78 7.16 13.86
N LEU A 5 -9.55 8.45 13.59
CA LEU A 5 -9.31 8.93 12.23
C LEU A 5 -8.04 8.30 11.63
N ALA A 6 -6.99 8.09 12.42
CA ALA A 6 -5.78 7.38 11.99
C ALA A 6 -6.09 5.96 11.51
N ILE A 7 -6.76 5.17 12.35
CA ILE A 7 -7.15 3.79 12.06
C ILE A 7 -8.01 3.74 10.81
N ALA A 8 -9.07 4.56 10.73
CA ALA A 8 -9.96 4.61 9.58
C ALA A 8 -9.22 4.97 8.28
N SER A 9 -8.24 5.88 8.37
CA SER A 9 -7.43 6.33 7.24
C SER A 9 -6.52 5.22 6.71
N VAL A 10 -5.92 4.41 7.58
CA VAL A 10 -5.07 3.28 7.20
C VAL A 10 -5.90 2.12 6.68
N GLN A 11 -7.05 1.83 7.30
CA GLN A 11 -8.00 0.82 6.81
C GLN A 11 -8.50 1.16 5.40
N ALA A 12 -8.80 2.43 5.14
CA ALA A 12 -9.21 2.89 3.83
C ALA A 12 -8.11 2.69 2.76
N ASP A 13 -6.85 2.88 3.14
CA ASP A 13 -5.70 2.66 2.25
C ASP A 13 -5.46 1.18 1.99
N ALA A 14 -5.44 0.34 3.03
CA ALA A 14 -5.32 -1.10 2.89
C ALA A 14 -6.42 -1.67 1.98
N ALA A 15 -7.67 -1.24 2.17
CA ALA A 15 -8.78 -1.65 1.32
C ALA A 15 -8.62 -1.15 -0.13
N ARG A 16 -8.02 0.01 -0.35
CA ARG A 16 -7.71 0.54 -1.69
C ARG A 16 -6.65 -0.28 -2.39
N ILE A 17 -5.59 -0.67 -1.66
CA ILE A 17 -4.52 -1.53 -2.15
C ILE A 17 -5.07 -2.91 -2.50
N ALA A 18 -5.84 -3.55 -1.60
CA ALA A 18 -6.46 -4.84 -1.86
C ALA A 18 -7.30 -4.83 -3.16
N ARG A 19 -8.19 -3.83 -3.32
CA ARG A 19 -8.97 -3.66 -4.56
C ARG A 19 -8.13 -3.36 -5.80
N TYR A 20 -6.94 -2.77 -5.63
CA TYR A 20 -6.02 -2.54 -6.72
C TYR A 20 -5.35 -3.86 -7.13
N THR A 21 -4.83 -4.62 -6.18
CA THR A 21 -4.25 -5.96 -6.39
C THR A 21 -5.24 -6.89 -7.08
N ASP A 22 -6.49 -6.99 -6.59
CA ASP A 22 -7.53 -7.84 -7.21
C ASP A 22 -7.84 -7.48 -8.68
N ARG A 23 -7.72 -6.20 -9.04
CA ARG A 23 -7.92 -5.74 -10.43
C ARG A 23 -6.69 -6.03 -11.28
N ARG A 24 -5.52 -5.89 -10.68
CA ARG A 24 -4.23 -6.09 -11.32
C ARG A 24 -3.99 -7.58 -11.63
N ASP A 25 -4.29 -8.47 -10.69
CA ASP A 25 -4.15 -9.93 -10.89
C ASP A 25 -4.98 -10.39 -12.09
N ARG A 26 -6.25 -9.97 -12.16
CA ARG A 26 -7.12 -10.26 -13.33
C ARG A 26 -6.58 -9.68 -14.65
N PHE A 27 -5.93 -8.52 -14.59
CA PHE A 27 -5.33 -7.92 -15.78
C PHE A 27 -4.08 -8.71 -16.22
N LEU A 28 -3.22 -9.06 -15.28
CA LEU A 28 -2.00 -9.82 -15.52
C LEU A 28 -2.26 -11.24 -16.02
N ASP A 29 -3.30 -11.89 -15.51
CA ASP A 29 -3.74 -13.21 -15.97
C ASP A 29 -4.15 -13.20 -17.45
N ALA A 30 -4.69 -12.06 -17.92
CA ALA A 30 -5.10 -11.86 -19.30
C ALA A 30 -4.00 -11.26 -20.19
N LEU A 31 -2.84 -10.91 -19.62
CA LEU A 31 -1.77 -10.19 -20.30
C LEU A 31 -0.90 -11.16 -21.11
N ASP A 32 -0.62 -10.80 -22.36
CA ASP A 32 0.41 -11.50 -23.14
C ASP A 32 1.80 -11.05 -22.70
N TRP A 33 2.37 -11.78 -21.74
CA TRP A 33 3.71 -11.53 -21.20
C TRP A 33 4.81 -11.61 -22.25
N SER A 34 4.63 -12.37 -23.32
CA SER A 34 5.63 -12.51 -24.38
C SER A 34 5.75 -11.26 -25.25
N ALA A 35 4.73 -10.39 -25.22
CA ALA A 35 4.70 -9.12 -25.93
C ALA A 35 5.29 -7.96 -25.11
N LEU A 36 5.61 -8.15 -23.83
CA LEU A 36 6.23 -7.14 -22.98
C LEU A 36 7.75 -7.16 -23.12
N ASP A 37 8.37 -5.98 -22.97
CA ASP A 37 9.80 -5.91 -22.75
C ASP A 37 10.17 -6.38 -21.32
N GLU A 38 11.42 -6.81 -21.15
CA GLU A 38 11.92 -7.39 -19.90
C GLU A 38 11.79 -6.42 -18.71
N GLN A 39 11.98 -5.12 -18.93
CA GLN A 39 11.91 -4.12 -17.88
C GLN A 39 10.48 -3.99 -17.36
N THR A 40 9.49 -3.90 -18.26
CA THR A 40 8.07 -3.84 -17.89
C THR A 40 7.63 -5.10 -17.15
N ALA A 41 8.04 -6.28 -17.60
CA ALA A 41 7.72 -7.54 -16.92
C ALA A 41 8.33 -7.60 -15.50
N ARG A 42 9.58 -7.11 -15.35
CA ARG A 42 10.26 -7.03 -14.06
C ARG A 42 9.60 -6.04 -13.10
N GLU A 43 9.27 -4.84 -13.58
CA GLU A 43 8.58 -3.82 -12.77
C GLU A 43 7.19 -4.28 -12.33
N ALA A 44 6.48 -5.01 -13.19
CA ALA A 44 5.23 -5.66 -12.82
C ALA A 44 5.47 -6.64 -11.66
N ALA A 45 6.39 -7.60 -11.79
CA ALA A 45 6.66 -8.57 -10.72
C ALA A 45 7.06 -7.90 -9.39
N MET A 46 7.93 -6.89 -9.42
CA MET A 46 8.35 -6.16 -8.20
C MET A 46 7.20 -5.40 -7.54
N LEU A 47 6.23 -4.92 -8.32
CA LEU A 47 5.05 -4.24 -7.78
C LEU A 47 4.21 -5.17 -6.89
N ASP A 48 4.17 -6.47 -7.19
CA ASP A 48 3.41 -7.43 -6.37
C ASP A 48 4.01 -7.60 -4.97
N ASP A 49 5.32 -7.76 -4.89
CA ASP A 49 6.03 -7.85 -3.62
C ASP A 49 5.86 -6.57 -2.80
N LEU A 50 5.91 -5.39 -3.44
CA LEU A 50 5.68 -4.12 -2.75
C LEU A 50 4.24 -3.96 -2.26
N LEU A 51 3.25 -4.34 -3.05
CA LEU A 51 1.83 -4.27 -2.63
C LEU A 51 1.55 -5.23 -1.47
N ALA A 52 2.15 -6.43 -1.49
CA ALA A 52 2.05 -7.38 -0.39
C ALA A 52 2.71 -6.84 0.88
N GLY A 53 3.89 -6.21 0.76
CA GLY A 53 4.57 -5.51 1.85
C GLY A 53 3.70 -4.40 2.45
N ASP A 54 3.15 -3.52 1.61
CA ASP A 54 2.28 -2.43 2.06
C ASP A 54 1.05 -2.93 2.84
N LEU A 55 0.43 -4.04 2.39
CA LEU A 55 -0.71 -4.63 3.08
C LEU A 55 -0.31 -5.20 4.45
N ALA A 56 0.83 -5.87 4.53
CA ALA A 56 1.37 -6.39 5.78
C ALA A 56 1.71 -5.25 6.76
N ASP A 57 2.39 -4.21 6.27
CA ASP A 57 2.76 -3.04 7.06
C ASP A 57 1.53 -2.25 7.53
N ALA A 58 0.50 -2.10 6.68
CA ALA A 58 -0.75 -1.48 7.07
C ALA A 58 -1.46 -2.25 8.17
N ALA A 59 -1.47 -3.59 8.11
CA ALA A 59 -2.06 -4.43 9.15
C ALA A 59 -1.30 -4.30 10.49
N LEU A 60 0.04 -4.31 10.46
CA LEU A 60 0.87 -4.10 11.65
C LEU A 60 0.66 -2.71 12.24
N TYR A 61 0.55 -1.68 11.40
CA TYR A 61 0.34 -0.31 11.86
C TYR A 61 -1.05 -0.10 12.47
N ILE A 62 -2.10 -0.73 11.91
CA ILE A 62 -3.43 -0.75 12.52
C ILE A 62 -3.38 -1.39 13.90
N LEU A 63 -2.76 -2.57 14.03
CA LEU A 63 -2.61 -3.25 15.32
C LEU A 63 -1.91 -2.34 16.35
N TRP A 64 -0.82 -1.68 15.94
CA TRP A 64 -0.11 -0.74 16.79
C TRP A 64 -0.97 0.47 17.23
N LEU A 65 -1.81 1.00 16.34
CA LEU A 65 -2.77 2.07 16.69
C LEU A 65 -3.84 1.58 17.67
N GLU A 66 -4.36 0.37 17.47
CA GLU A 66 -5.35 -0.25 18.36
C GLU A 66 -4.79 -0.48 19.76
N GLU A 67 -3.53 -0.92 19.89
CA GLU A 67 -2.84 -1.08 21.17
C GLU A 67 -2.68 0.25 21.93
N ARG A 68 -2.36 1.33 21.21
CA ARG A 68 -2.25 2.68 21.78
C ARG A 68 -3.60 3.24 22.23
N LEU A 69 -4.63 3.04 21.42
CA LEU A 69 -6.00 3.37 21.79
C LEU A 69 -6.42 2.63 23.06
N ALA A 70 -6.12 1.33 23.15
CA ALA A 70 -6.40 0.52 24.34
C ALA A 70 -5.61 0.98 25.57
N SER A 71 -4.44 1.60 25.37
CA SER A 71 -3.61 2.21 26.41
C SER A 71 -4.07 3.61 26.84
N GLY A 72 -5.16 4.13 26.24
CA GLY A 72 -5.75 5.43 26.56
C GLY A 72 -5.22 6.60 25.75
N GLU A 73 -4.39 6.35 24.72
CA GLU A 73 -3.94 7.41 23.81
C GLU A 73 -5.04 7.78 22.82
N THR A 74 -5.31 9.07 22.67
CA THR A 74 -6.35 9.58 21.75
C THR A 74 -5.80 10.24 20.50
N ASP A 75 -4.50 10.53 20.47
CA ASP A 75 -3.84 11.28 19.40
C ASP A 75 -2.52 10.64 18.99
N VAL A 76 -2.21 10.75 17.68
CA VAL A 76 -0.91 10.38 17.12
C VAL A 76 -0.27 11.55 16.35
N PRO A 77 1.07 11.60 16.24
CA PRO A 77 1.78 12.69 15.54
C PRO A 77 1.43 12.82 14.05
N GLY A 78 1.02 11.72 13.42
CA GLY A 78 0.66 11.65 12.01
C GLY A 78 0.16 10.26 11.63
N VAL A 79 -0.24 10.08 10.37
CA VAL A 79 -0.69 8.80 9.81
C VAL A 79 0.29 8.33 8.75
N LEU A 80 0.71 7.07 8.86
CA LEU A 80 1.39 6.41 7.75
C LEU A 80 0.37 6.14 6.63
N ARG A 81 0.69 6.57 5.41
CA ARG A 81 -0.18 6.44 4.24
C ARG A 81 0.36 5.38 3.31
N PHE A 82 -0.53 4.58 2.74
CA PHE A 82 -0.17 3.50 1.81
C PHE A 82 -0.84 3.74 0.46
N TYR A 83 -0.04 3.77 -0.60
CA TYR A 83 -0.52 4.06 -1.95
C TYR A 83 0.02 3.05 -2.95
N PRO A 84 -0.78 2.62 -3.95
CA PRO A 84 -0.31 1.72 -4.99
C PRO A 84 0.72 2.38 -5.93
N HIS A 85 0.74 3.72 -6.01
CA HIS A 85 1.61 4.53 -6.86
C HIS A 85 1.86 5.92 -6.23
N PRO A 86 2.97 6.60 -6.58
CA PRO A 86 4.10 6.10 -7.38
C PRO A 86 4.96 5.09 -6.60
N ARG A 87 5.89 4.40 -7.28
CA ARG A 87 6.80 3.39 -6.70
C ARG A 87 8.25 3.81 -6.89
N PRO A 88 9.24 3.19 -6.19
CA PRO A 88 10.64 3.62 -6.23
C PRO A 88 11.28 3.78 -7.62
N TRP A 89 10.74 3.12 -8.65
CA TRP A 89 11.19 3.23 -10.04
C TRP A 89 10.43 4.28 -10.87
N HIS A 90 9.39 4.91 -10.34
CA HIS A 90 8.70 6.03 -10.98
C HIS A 90 9.39 7.35 -10.65
N ALA A 91 9.56 8.23 -11.65
CA ALA A 91 10.19 9.54 -11.45
C ALA A 91 9.48 10.39 -10.39
N GLU A 92 8.16 10.26 -10.29
CA GLU A 92 7.31 10.95 -9.29
C GLU A 92 7.68 10.56 -7.84
N TRP A 93 8.30 9.39 -7.61
CA TRP A 93 8.75 8.97 -6.28
C TRP A 93 9.79 9.90 -5.68
N ILE A 94 10.67 10.44 -6.53
CA ILE A 94 11.76 11.34 -6.12
C ILE A 94 11.19 12.65 -5.55
N SER A 95 9.98 13.04 -5.98
CA SER A 95 9.30 14.26 -5.52
C SER A 95 8.47 14.10 -4.24
N LEU A 96 8.40 12.90 -3.66
CA LEU A 96 7.66 12.63 -2.42
C LEU A 96 8.50 12.87 -1.15
N HIS A 97 9.69 13.49 -1.27
CA HIS A 97 10.65 13.70 -0.19
C HIS A 97 10.61 15.15 0.32
#